data_AF-A0A497FE43-F1
#
_entry.id   AF-A0A497FE43-F1
#
_cell.length_a   1.000
_cell.length_b   1.000
_cell.length_c   1.000
_cell.angle_alpha   90.00
_cell.angle_beta   90.00
_cell.angle_gamma   90.00
#
_symmetry.space_group_name_H-M   'P 1'
#
loop_
_entity.id
_entity.type
_entity.pdbx_description
1 polymer ?
#
loop_
_entity_poly.entity_id
_entity_poly.type
_entity_poly.pdbx_seq_one_letter_code
_entity_poly.pdbx_strand_id
1 'polypeptide(L)'
;MIRLVPDPHKPPFLGKYATVDATTAHHGLVAVLRTLRTYVVAWGMVCLGEIGAVSWSRGMVNEERVVRRIRLLAEKVVKVLEVR
;
A
#
# COMPACT_ATOMS: atom_id res chain seq x y z
N MET A 1 25.18 0.69 -16.44
CA MET A 1 23.72 0.93 -16.46
C MET A 1 23.05 -0.41 -16.79
N ILE A 2 22.62 -1.17 -15.78
CA ILE A 2 21.98 -2.49 -16.01
C ILE A 2 20.54 -2.23 -16.45
N ARG A 3 20.23 -2.50 -17.72
CA ARG A 3 18.84 -2.51 -18.21
C ARG A 3 18.18 -3.78 -17.70
N LEU A 4 17.27 -3.64 -16.74
CA LEU A 4 16.32 -4.69 -16.38
C LEU A 4 15.34 -4.85 -17.54
N VAL A 5 15.67 -5.71 -18.50
CA VAL A 5 14.69 -6.19 -19.48
C VAL A 5 13.73 -7.09 -18.69
N PRO A 6 12.41 -6.77 -18.63
CA PRO A 6 11.47 -7.65 -17.96
C PRO A 6 11.45 -8.99 -18.68
N ASP A 7 11.82 -10.05 -17.97
CA ASP A 7 11.67 -11.44 -18.43
C ASP A 7 10.16 -11.71 -18.66
N PRO A 8 9.70 -11.95 -19.89
CA PRO A 8 8.29 -12.14 -20.19
C PRO A 8 7.68 -13.36 -19.49
N HIS A 9 8.50 -14.26 -18.95
CA HIS A 9 8.06 -15.44 -18.19
C HIS A 9 7.91 -15.19 -16.69
N LYS A 10 8.39 -14.05 -16.17
CA LYS A 10 8.21 -13.68 -14.76
C LYS A 10 7.04 -12.71 -14.62
N PRO A 11 6.12 -12.94 -13.66
CA PRO A 11 5.06 -11.97 -13.38
C PRO A 11 5.70 -10.60 -13.09
N PRO A 12 5.25 -9.52 -13.74
CA PRO A 12 5.91 -8.21 -13.67
C PRO A 12 5.93 -7.59 -12.26
N PHE A 13 5.20 -8.18 -11.32
CA PHE A 13 5.03 -7.71 -9.95
C PHE A 13 5.66 -8.64 -8.90
N LEU A 14 6.15 -9.82 -9.30
CA LEU A 14 6.67 -10.82 -8.37
C LEU A 14 7.85 -10.24 -7.54
N GLY A 15 7.74 -10.34 -6.22
CA GLY A 15 8.76 -9.87 -5.27
C GLY A 15 8.86 -8.35 -5.15
N LYS A 16 8.03 -7.58 -5.87
CA LYS A 16 7.97 -6.12 -5.71
C LYS A 16 7.22 -5.75 -4.45
N TYR A 17 7.61 -4.63 -3.83
CA TYR A 17 6.92 -4.10 -2.66
C TYR A 17 5.70 -3.27 -3.07
N ALA A 18 4.66 -3.30 -2.24
CA ALA A 18 3.45 -2.51 -2.44
C ALA A 18 2.91 -1.95 -1.12
N THR A 19 2.21 -0.83 -1.21
CA THR A 19 1.29 -0.33 -0.17
C THR A 19 -0.14 -0.34 -0.73
N VAL A 20 -1.12 -0.48 0.17
CA VAL A 20 -2.54 -0.47 -0.22
C VAL A 20 -3.23 0.66 0.51
N ASP A 21 -3.55 1.71 -0.22
CA ASP A 21 -4.05 2.94 0.36
C ASP A 21 -5.39 3.31 -0.25
N ALA A 22 -6.35 3.70 0.59
CA ALA A 22 -7.67 4.10 0.13
C ALA A 22 -8.24 5.24 0.98
N THR A 23 -8.93 6.15 0.30
CA THR A 23 -9.64 7.29 0.90
C THR A 23 -11.10 7.24 0.44
N THR A 24 -12.06 7.32 1.37
CA THR A 24 -13.50 7.29 1.03
C THR A 24 -14.31 8.25 1.90
N ALA A 25 -15.50 8.61 1.42
CA ALA A 25 -16.50 9.36 2.19
C ALA A 25 -17.42 8.47 3.05
N HIS A 26 -17.48 7.15 2.81
CA HIS A 26 -18.53 6.27 3.37
C HIS A 26 -18.05 4.89 3.87
N HIS A 27 -18.97 4.15 4.49
CA HIS A 27 -18.79 2.83 5.10
C HIS A 27 -18.60 1.72 4.05
N GLY A 28 -17.45 1.68 3.39
CA GLY A 28 -17.06 0.60 2.47
C GLY A 28 -15.55 0.32 2.42
N LEU A 29 -14.77 1.14 3.14
CA LEU A 29 -13.31 1.18 3.04
C LEU A 29 -12.63 -0.15 3.35
N VAL A 30 -13.12 -0.85 4.38
CA VAL A 30 -12.50 -2.09 4.85
C VAL A 30 -12.59 -3.20 3.81
N ALA A 31 -13.71 -3.29 3.09
CA ALA A 31 -13.89 -4.29 2.04
C ALA A 31 -12.99 -3.98 0.83
N VAL A 32 -12.88 -2.71 0.44
CA VAL A 32 -11.99 -2.27 -0.64
C VAL A 32 -10.52 -2.57 -0.30
N LEU A 33 -10.06 -2.19 0.89
CA LEU A 33 -8.69 -2.45 1.34
C LEU A 33 -8.37 -3.94 1.37
N ARG A 34 -9.26 -4.77 1.92
CA ARG A 34 -9.08 -6.23 1.95
C ARG A 34 -8.98 -6.81 0.53
N THR A 35 -9.84 -6.35 -0.36
CA THR A 35 -9.86 -6.80 -1.76
C THR A 35 -8.57 -6.44 -2.48
N LEU A 36 -8.14 -5.17 -2.39
CA LEU A 36 -6.88 -4.70 -2.98
C LEU A 36 -5.68 -5.46 -2.43
N ARG A 37 -5.65 -5.71 -1.11
CA ARG A 37 -4.59 -6.49 -0.47
C ARG A 37 -4.51 -7.92 -1.02
N THR A 38 -5.66 -8.58 -1.21
CA THR A 38 -5.69 -9.92 -1.80
C THR A 38 -5.11 -9.93 -3.20
N TYR A 39 -5.46 -8.95 -4.04
CA TYR A 39 -4.92 -8.86 -5.41
C TYR A 39 -3.41 -8.61 -5.43
N VAL A 40 -2.91 -7.68 -4.59
CA VAL A 40 -1.48 -7.40 -4.45
C VAL A 40 -0.70 -8.67 -4.10
N VAL A 41 -1.18 -9.44 -3.13
CA VAL A 41 -0.54 -10.71 -2.75
C VAL A 41 -0.66 -11.75 -3.87
N ALA A 42 -1.81 -11.85 -4.55
CA ALA A 42 -2.02 -12.76 -5.67
C ALA A 42 -1.10 -12.44 -6.87
N TRP A 43 -0.71 -11.18 -7.05
CA TRP A 43 0.30 -10.76 -8.04
C TRP A 43 1.74 -11.09 -7.62
N GLY A 44 1.94 -11.70 -6.45
CA GLY A 44 3.25 -12.07 -5.93
C GLY A 44 4.01 -10.91 -5.29
N MET A 45 3.33 -9.81 -4.95
CA MET A 45 3.95 -8.65 -4.30
C MET A 45 4.03 -8.82 -2.79
N VAL A 46 5.00 -8.15 -2.17
CA VAL A 46 5.15 -8.03 -0.73
C VAL A 46 4.41 -6.78 -0.25
N CYS A 47 3.24 -6.96 0.36
CA CYS A 47 2.46 -5.86 0.92
C CYS A 47 3.07 -5.37 2.24
N LEU A 48 3.59 -4.15 2.26
CA LEU A 48 4.25 -3.53 3.43
C LEU A 48 3.25 -3.02 4.49
N GLY A 49 2.04 -2.70 4.04
CA GLY A 49 0.97 -2.22 4.90
C GLY A 49 -0.17 -1.58 4.12
N GLU A 50 -1.15 -1.10 4.87
CA GLU A 50 -2.37 -0.49 4.32
C GLU A 50 -2.76 0.76 5.10
N ILE A 51 -3.23 1.77 4.38
CA ILE A 51 -3.81 3.00 4.94
C ILE A 51 -5.26 3.12 4.50
N GLY A 52 -6.14 3.25 5.49
CA GLY A 52 -7.53 3.60 5.27
C GLY A 52 -7.83 4.96 5.90
N ALA A 53 -8.24 5.92 5.07
CA ALA A 53 -8.74 7.21 5.50
C ALA A 53 -10.23 7.37 5.16
N VAL A 54 -11.01 7.83 6.13
CA VAL A 54 -12.38 8.28 5.88
C VAL A 54 -12.37 9.80 5.94
N SER A 55 -12.83 10.47 4.89
CA SER A 55 -12.86 11.94 4.81
C SER A 55 -14.28 12.42 4.56
N TRP A 56 -14.77 13.32 5.40
CA TRP A 56 -16.07 13.97 5.24
C TRP A 56 -15.82 15.41 4.80
N SER A 57 -16.85 16.12 4.37
CA SER A 57 -16.77 17.49 3.82
C SER A 57 -16.07 18.53 4.72
N ARG A 58 -15.82 18.23 6.01
CA ARG A 58 -15.09 19.09 6.96
C ARG A 58 -13.74 18.55 7.43
N GLY A 59 -13.27 17.42 6.91
CA GLY A 59 -11.97 16.86 7.26
C GLY A 59 -11.94 15.35 7.42
N MET A 60 -10.76 14.85 7.79
CA MET A 60 -10.50 13.42 7.94
C MET A 60 -10.95 12.91 9.31
N VAL A 61 -11.71 11.83 9.30
CA VAL A 61 -12.11 11.15 10.54
C VAL A 61 -10.89 10.45 11.14
N ASN A 62 -10.61 10.70 12.42
CA ASN A 62 -9.44 10.18 13.13
C ASN A 62 -8.10 10.54 12.45
N GLU A 63 -7.98 11.79 11.98
CA GLU A 63 -6.80 12.29 11.26
C GLU A 63 -5.47 11.92 11.93
N GLU A 64 -5.31 12.17 13.24
CA GLU A 64 -4.09 11.83 13.98
C GLU A 64 -3.73 10.34 13.89
N ARG A 65 -4.74 9.47 13.95
CA ARG A 65 -4.55 8.02 13.83
C ARG A 65 -4.11 7.65 12.41
N VAL A 66 -4.69 8.28 11.39
CA VAL A 66 -4.32 8.05 9.99
C VAL A 66 -2.90 8.54 9.74
N VAL A 67 -2.55 9.76 10.17
CA VAL A 67 -1.20 10.33 10.08
C VAL A 67 -0.18 9.45 10.78
N ARG A 68 -0.48 8.95 11.99
CA ARG A 68 0.40 8.01 12.70
C ARG A 68 0.63 6.73 11.91
N ARG A 69 -0.42 6.17 11.27
CA ARG A 69 -0.28 4.98 10.42
C ARG A 69 0.56 5.25 9.18
N ILE A 70 0.37 6.40 8.53
CA ILE A 70 1.18 6.83 7.38
C ILE A 70 2.65 6.91 7.78
N ARG A 71 2.96 7.53 8.93
CA ARG A 71 4.33 7.63 9.43
C ARG A 71 4.96 6.27 9.67
N LEU A 72 4.27 5.36 10.34
CA LEU A 72 4.76 3.99 10.57
C LEU A 72 4.97 3.21 9.26
N LEU A 73 4.13 3.44 8.25
CA LEU A 73 4.29 2.81 6.95
C LEU A 73 5.50 3.40 6.19
N ALA A 74 5.67 4.72 6.23
CA ALA A 74 6.83 5.38 5.64
C ALA A 74 8.15 4.87 6.26
N GLU A 75 8.19 4.71 7.59
CA GLU A 75 9.35 4.11 8.28
C GLU A 75 9.65 2.69 7.81
N LYS A 76 8.63 1.87 7.53
CA LYS A 76 8.83 0.53 6.93
C LYS A 76 9.37 0.61 5.51
N VAL A 77 8.85 1.53 4.70
CA VAL A 77 9.32 1.72 3.31
C VAL A 77 10.79 2.14 3.31
N VAL A 78 11.18 3.09 4.17
CA VAL A 78 12.58 3.53 4.31
C VAL A 78 13.49 2.36 4.65
N LYS A 79 13.14 1.54 5.65
CA LYS A 79 13.92 0.34 6.01
C LYS A 79 14.11 -0.63 4.83
N VAL A 80 13.09 -0.79 3.99
CA VAL A 80 13.17 -1.66 2.81
C VAL A 80 14.08 -1.07 1.74
N LEU A 81 14.12 0.26 1.61
CA LEU A 81 14.99 0.97 0.67
C LEU A 81 16.45 1.00 1.15
N GLU A 82 16.71 1.10 2.45
CA GLU A 82 18.07 1.13 3.04
C GLU A 82 18.81 -0.22 2.95
N VAL A 83 18.08 -1.34 2.83
CA VAL A 83 18.65 -2.69 2.70
C VAL A 83 19.10 -3.00 1.26
N ARG A 84 18.90 -2.08 0.31
CA ARG A 84 19.28 -2.21 -1.11
C ARG A 84 20.36 -1.22 -1.50
#